data_AF-A0A7V4GEN9-F1
#
_entry.id   AF-A0A7V4GEN9-F1
#
_cell.length_a   1.000
_cell.length_b   1.000
_cell.length_c   1.000
_cell.angle_alpha   90.00
_cell.angle_beta   90.00
_cell.angle_gamma   90.00
#
_symmetry.space_group_name_H-M   'P 1'
#
loop_
_entity.id
_entity.type
_entity.pdbx_description
1 polymer ?
#
loop_
_entity_poly.entity_id
_entity_poly.type
_entity_poly.pdbx_seq_one_letter_code
_entity_poly.pdbx_strand_id
1 'polypeptide(L)'
;MAKSPLQQVTDRFGSKEALVKELQGLVEKTDLFVKKFNEAKGLERVSNLKLLRLHRIAKAVQERFGSRAKLIDSILEIEKRTKDADYRKRFEKYTLGRLLDLHEAAERRVRKAEQKARAAKPQT
;
A
#
# COMPACT_ATOMS: atom_id res chain seq x y z
N MET A 1 16.68 21.50 3.55
CA MET A 1 16.62 20.90 2.19
C MET A 1 16.16 19.45 2.29
N ALA A 2 15.32 18.96 1.38
CA ALA A 2 14.95 17.55 1.37
C ALA A 2 16.17 16.69 1.00
N LYS A 3 16.47 15.67 1.82
CA LYS A 3 17.59 14.74 1.54
C LYS A 3 17.40 14.09 0.17
N SER A 4 18.47 13.99 -0.61
CA SER A 4 18.42 13.35 -1.93
C SER A 4 18.01 11.88 -1.79
N PRO A 5 17.38 11.26 -2.82
CA PRO A 5 17.02 9.85 -2.75
C PRO A 5 18.21 8.93 -2.46
N LEU A 6 19.41 9.27 -2.97
CA LEU A 6 20.64 8.56 -2.66
C LEU A 6 21.01 8.68 -1.18
N GLN A 7 21.01 9.89 -0.62
CA GLN A 7 21.26 10.13 0.80
C GLN A 7 20.27 9.40 1.70
N GLN A 8 19.00 9.35 1.31
CA GLN A 8 17.98 8.63 2.09
C GLN A 8 18.21 7.11 2.09
N VAL A 9 18.75 6.54 1.00
CA VAL A 9 19.11 5.12 0.96
C VAL A 9 20.32 4.84 1.83
N THR A 10 21.37 5.65 1.73
CA THR A 10 22.59 5.47 2.53
C THR A 10 22.34 5.65 4.01
N ASP A 11 21.60 6.68 4.41
CA ASP A 11 21.33 6.98 5.83
C ASP A 11 20.48 5.90 6.52
N ARG A 12 19.55 5.29 5.79
CA ARG A 12 18.56 4.36 6.37
C ARG A 12 18.92 2.89 6.18
N PHE A 13 19.56 2.57 5.07
CA PHE A 13 19.81 1.19 4.64
C PHE A 13 21.29 0.92 4.35
N GLY A 14 22.15 1.94 4.37
CA GLY A 14 23.57 1.83 4.02
C GLY A 14 23.81 1.75 2.51
N SER A 15 23.12 0.86 1.79
CA SER A 15 23.26 0.69 0.35
C SER A 15 21.95 0.35 -0.36
N LYS A 16 21.97 0.47 -1.69
CA LYS A 16 20.82 0.08 -2.54
C LYS A 16 20.52 -1.41 -2.43
N GLU A 17 21.56 -2.24 -2.36
CA GLU A 17 21.44 -3.70 -2.24
C GLU A 17 20.79 -4.09 -0.91
N ALA A 18 21.14 -3.42 0.18
CA ALA A 18 20.50 -3.64 1.48
C ALA A 18 18.99 -3.30 1.44
N LEU A 19 18.63 -2.18 0.82
CA LEU A 19 17.22 -1.82 0.59
C LEU A 19 16.48 -2.86 -0.24
N VAL A 20 17.13 -3.43 -1.27
CA VAL A 20 16.54 -4.50 -2.08
C VAL A 20 16.36 -5.79 -1.28
N LYS A 21 17.33 -6.18 -0.46
CA LYS A 21 17.24 -7.36 0.42
C LYS A 21 16.13 -7.21 1.46
N GLU A 22 16.01 -6.05 2.10
CA GLU A 22 14.90 -5.80 3.02
C GLU A 22 13.54 -5.87 2.30
N LEU A 23 13.44 -5.27 1.12
CA LEU A 23 12.24 -5.36 0.28
C LEU A 23 11.89 -6.80 -0.06
N GLN A 24 12.87 -7.63 -0.45
CA GLN A 24 12.67 -9.06 -0.73
C GLN A 24 12.14 -9.80 0.51
N GLY A 25 12.76 -9.58 1.68
CA GLY A 25 12.31 -10.20 2.93
C GLY A 25 10.90 -9.77 3.34
N LEU A 26 10.51 -8.52 3.05
CA LEU A 26 9.14 -8.05 3.24
C LEU A 26 8.17 -8.75 2.28
N VAL A 27 8.54 -8.86 0.99
CA VAL A 27 7.70 -9.53 -0.02
C VAL A 27 7.42 -10.97 0.38
N GLU A 28 8.45 -11.73 0.73
CA GLU A 28 8.35 -13.15 1.07
C GLU A 28 7.45 -13.39 2.28
N LYS A 29 7.56 -12.53 3.31
CA LYS A 29 6.80 -12.70 4.55
C LYS A 29 5.31 -12.41 4.42
N THR A 30 4.92 -11.54 3.49
CA THR A 30 3.58 -10.92 3.54
C THR A 30 2.81 -10.97 2.21
N ASP A 31 3.34 -11.69 1.22
CA ASP A 31 2.76 -11.83 -0.13
C ASP A 31 2.28 -10.49 -0.71
N LEU A 32 3.05 -9.45 -0.41
CA LEU A 32 2.64 -8.08 -0.67
C LEU A 32 2.76 -7.79 -2.18
N PHE A 33 3.73 -8.35 -2.88
CA PHE A 33 3.98 -8.00 -4.28
C PHE A 33 3.37 -8.98 -5.27
N VAL A 34 2.74 -8.42 -6.30
CA VAL A 34 2.36 -9.19 -7.50
C VAL A 34 3.65 -9.62 -8.22
N LYS A 35 3.68 -10.88 -8.69
CA LYS A 35 4.74 -11.49 -9.53
C LYS A 35 5.37 -10.56 -10.59
N LYS A 36 4.59 -9.60 -11.11
CA LYS A 36 5.01 -8.54 -12.04
C LYS A 36 6.26 -7.76 -11.63
N PHE A 37 6.57 -7.65 -10.34
CA PHE A 37 7.78 -6.93 -9.89
C PHE A 37 9.06 -7.78 -9.96
N ASN A 38 8.95 -9.11 -9.87
CA ASN A 38 10.10 -10.02 -9.86
C ASN A 38 10.44 -10.56 -11.26
N GLU A 39 9.48 -10.69 -12.17
CA GLU A 39 9.67 -11.54 -13.37
C GLU A 39 10.44 -10.89 -14.54
N ALA A 40 10.49 -9.56 -14.69
CA ALA A 40 10.96 -8.95 -15.95
C ALA A 40 12.26 -8.13 -15.88
N LYS A 41 12.58 -7.45 -14.76
CA LYS A 41 13.73 -6.51 -14.71
C LYS A 41 14.54 -6.49 -13.40
N GLY A 42 14.17 -7.28 -12.39
CA GLY A 42 14.82 -7.31 -11.08
C GLY A 42 14.68 -5.99 -10.30
N LEU A 43 14.58 -6.07 -8.96
CA LEU A 43 14.53 -4.89 -8.08
C LEU A 43 15.80 -4.03 -8.16
N GLU A 44 16.91 -4.60 -8.62
CA GLU A 44 18.21 -3.95 -8.76
C GLU A 44 18.23 -2.83 -9.82
N ARG A 45 17.45 -2.96 -10.89
CA ARG A 45 17.36 -1.93 -11.95
C ARG A 45 16.38 -0.81 -11.62
N VAL A 46 15.65 -0.92 -10.53
CA VAL A 46 14.69 0.11 -10.08
C VAL A 46 15.46 1.31 -9.52
N SER A 47 14.97 2.53 -9.77
CA SER A 47 15.59 3.74 -9.23
C SER A 47 15.44 3.82 -7.69
N ASN A 48 16.41 4.44 -7.01
CA ASN A 48 16.42 4.55 -5.55
C ASN A 48 15.17 5.23 -5.00
N LEU A 49 14.68 6.26 -5.70
CA LEU A 49 13.42 6.93 -5.35
C LEU A 49 12.24 5.95 -5.34
N LYS A 50 12.16 5.08 -6.35
CA LYS A 50 11.08 4.11 -6.47
C LYS A 50 11.21 2.99 -5.44
N LEU A 51 12.43 2.51 -5.15
CA LEU A 51 12.67 1.54 -4.07
C LEU A 51 12.25 2.10 -2.70
N LEU A 52 12.61 3.35 -2.40
CA LEU A 52 12.18 4.01 -1.16
C LEU A 52 10.65 4.12 -1.07
N ARG A 53 9.98 4.45 -2.17
CA ARG A 53 8.51 4.50 -2.22
C ARG A 53 7.90 3.12 -1.98
N LEU A 54 8.44 2.09 -2.63
CA LEU A 54 7.97 0.71 -2.47
C LEU A 54 8.15 0.23 -1.04
N HIS A 55 9.30 0.50 -0.42
CA HIS A 55 9.56 0.14 0.96
C HIS A 55 8.57 0.82 1.91
N ARG A 56 8.32 2.13 1.74
CA ARG A 56 7.33 2.86 2.55
C ARG A 56 5.93 2.25 2.43
N ILE A 57 5.49 1.92 1.22
CA ILE A 57 4.16 1.33 0.99
C ILE A 57 4.10 -0.07 1.60
N ALA A 58 5.11 -0.92 1.36
CA ALA A 58 5.15 -2.27 1.89
C ALA A 58 5.11 -2.27 3.42
N LYS A 59 5.93 -1.42 4.06
CA LYS A 59 5.95 -1.25 5.51
C LYS A 59 4.61 -0.74 6.05
N ALA A 60 4.02 0.28 5.41
CA ALA A 60 2.71 0.79 5.82
C ALA A 60 1.60 -0.25 5.71
N VAL A 61 1.61 -1.09 4.66
CA VAL A 61 0.63 -2.17 4.50
C VAL A 61 0.86 -3.28 5.52
N GLN A 62 2.11 -3.67 5.77
CA GLN A 62 2.45 -4.65 6.79
C GLN A 62 2.01 -4.17 8.19
N GLU A 63 2.31 -2.92 8.56
CA GLU A 63 1.97 -2.36 9.86
C GLU A 63 0.45 -2.20 10.05
N ARG A 64 -0.29 -1.79 9.01
CA ARG A 64 -1.73 -1.52 9.11
C ARG A 64 -2.60 -2.75 8.91
N PHE A 65 -2.23 -3.64 7.99
CA PHE A 65 -3.08 -4.76 7.53
C PHE A 65 -2.40 -6.12 7.66
N GLY A 66 -1.07 -6.16 7.75
CA GLY A 66 -0.29 -7.39 7.77
C GLY A 66 -0.11 -8.02 6.40
N SER A 67 -1.19 -8.22 5.63
CA SER A 67 -1.12 -8.86 4.31
C SER A 67 -1.96 -8.14 3.26
N ARG A 68 -1.68 -8.47 2.00
CA ARG A 68 -2.42 -7.94 0.85
C ARG A 68 -3.89 -8.38 0.85
N ALA A 69 -4.16 -9.63 1.21
CA ALA A 69 -5.53 -10.14 1.30
C ALA A 69 -6.36 -9.33 2.32
N LYS A 70 -5.79 -9.05 3.49
CA LYS A 70 -6.44 -8.24 4.54
C LYS A 70 -6.71 -6.80 4.09
N LEU A 71 -5.81 -6.19 3.30
CA LEU A 71 -6.06 -4.89 2.69
C LEU A 71 -7.22 -4.93 1.68
N ILE A 72 -7.35 -6.01 0.91
CA ILE A 72 -8.48 -6.16 -0.02
C ILE A 72 -9.78 -6.34 0.76
N ASP A 73 -9.76 -7.17 1.80
CA ASP A 73 -10.93 -7.43 2.63
C ASP A 73 -11.39 -6.14 3.35
N SER A 74 -10.46 -5.32 3.87
CA SER A 74 -10.82 -4.03 4.49
C SER A 74 -11.42 -3.04 3.48
N ILE A 75 -10.95 -3.00 2.23
CA ILE A 75 -11.57 -2.19 1.17
C ILE A 75 -13.02 -2.66 0.91
N LEU A 76 -13.22 -3.97 0.83
CA LEU A 76 -14.55 -4.54 0.58
C LEU A 76 -15.53 -4.27 1.73
N GLU A 77 -15.04 -4.28 2.98
CA GLU A 77 -15.81 -3.90 4.17
C GLU A 77 -16.24 -2.44 4.12
N ILE A 78 -15.32 -1.52 3.81
CA ILE A 78 -15.62 -0.08 3.71
C ILE A 78 -16.65 0.19 2.60
N GLU A 79 -16.52 -0.48 1.46
CA GLU A 79 -17.44 -0.35 0.33
C GLU A 79 -18.76 -1.12 0.54
N LYS A 80 -18.89 -1.89 1.64
CA LYS A 80 -20.05 -2.76 1.93
C LYS A 80 -20.34 -3.76 0.81
N ARG A 81 -19.29 -4.23 0.11
CA ARG A 81 -19.36 -5.14 -1.05
C ARG A 81 -18.59 -6.45 -0.80
N THR A 82 -18.60 -6.93 0.44
CA THR A 82 -17.86 -8.14 0.86
C THR A 82 -18.27 -9.42 0.13
N LYS A 83 -19.50 -9.49 -0.38
CA LYS A 83 -20.02 -10.67 -1.12
C LYS A 83 -19.72 -10.64 -2.62
N ASP A 84 -19.14 -9.55 -3.14
CA ASP A 84 -18.88 -9.40 -4.58
C ASP A 84 -17.53 -10.04 -4.95
N ALA A 85 -17.60 -11.31 -5.35
CA ALA A 85 -16.42 -12.10 -5.72
C ALA A 85 -15.69 -11.54 -6.94
N ASP A 86 -16.41 -10.99 -7.92
CA ASP A 86 -15.79 -10.40 -9.11
C ASP A 86 -15.08 -9.10 -8.78
N TYR A 87 -15.64 -8.31 -7.87
CA TYR A 87 -14.99 -7.11 -7.36
C TYR A 87 -13.71 -7.44 -6.58
N ARG A 88 -13.71 -8.51 -5.76
CA ARG A 88 -12.49 -9.01 -5.09
C ARG A 88 -11.42 -9.44 -6.09
N LYS A 89 -11.78 -10.22 -7.12
CA LYS A 89 -10.85 -10.66 -8.19
C LYS A 89 -10.23 -9.49 -8.95
N ARG A 90 -10.93 -8.36 -9.10
CA ARG A 90 -10.35 -7.16 -9.71
C ARG A 90 -9.24 -6.57 -8.84
N PHE A 91 -9.40 -6.55 -7.53
CA PHE A 91 -8.38 -6.05 -6.59
C PHE A 91 -7.14 -6.94 -6.53
N GLU A 92 -7.29 -8.25 -6.71
CA GLU A 92 -6.16 -9.19 -6.83
C GLU A 92 -5.24 -8.93 -8.04
N LYS A 93 -5.68 -8.13 -9.02
CA LYS A 93 -4.84 -7.69 -10.14
C LYS A 93 -4.12 -6.37 -9.88
N TYR A 94 -4.51 -5.63 -8.85
CA TYR A 94 -3.96 -4.30 -8.54
C TYR A 94 -2.66 -4.39 -7.75
N THR A 95 -1.80 -3.39 -7.96
CA THR A 95 -0.59 -3.21 -7.17
C THR A 95 -0.92 -2.73 -5.77
N LEU A 96 -0.05 -3.00 -4.79
CA LEU A 96 -0.22 -2.54 -3.40
C LEU A 96 -0.48 -1.05 -3.28
N GLY A 97 0.31 -0.23 -4.00
CA GLY A 97 0.15 1.23 -3.94
C GLY A 97 -1.26 1.65 -4.36
N ARG A 98 -1.78 1.04 -5.43
CA ARG A 98 -3.15 1.31 -5.88
C ARG A 98 -4.19 0.84 -4.87
N LEU A 99 -3.99 -0.30 -4.22
CA LEU A 99 -4.90 -0.80 -3.19
C LEU A 99 -4.91 0.14 -1.98
N LEU A 100 -3.74 0.61 -1.52
CA LEU A 100 -3.63 1.55 -0.42
C LEU A 100 -4.32 2.88 -0.75
N ASP A 101 -4.08 3.42 -1.94
CA ASP A 101 -4.73 4.66 -2.40
C ASP A 101 -6.28 4.52 -2.42
N LEU A 102 -6.78 3.36 -2.86
CA LEU A 102 -8.21 3.05 -2.87
C LEU A 102 -8.79 2.95 -1.45
N HIS A 103 -8.08 2.28 -0.54
CA HIS A 103 -8.46 2.19 0.85
C HIS A 103 -8.59 3.57 1.49
N GLU A 104 -7.55 4.40 1.37
CA GLU A 104 -7.59 5.75 1.93
C GLU A 104 -8.67 6.62 1.29
N ALA A 105 -8.92 6.46 -0.01
CA ALA A 105 -10.02 7.16 -0.68
C ALA A 105 -11.40 6.70 -0.17
N ALA A 106 -11.55 5.42 0.13
CA ALA A 106 -12.77 4.87 0.73
C ALA A 106 -12.95 5.38 2.17
N GLU A 107 -11.91 5.35 3.01
CA GLU A 107 -11.92 5.92 4.36
C GLU A 107 -12.30 7.42 4.35
N ARG A 108 -11.70 8.20 3.44
CA ARG A 108 -12.01 9.64 3.29
C ARG A 108 -13.47 9.87 2.91
N ARG A 109 -14.05 9.01 2.05
CA ARG A 109 -15.47 9.11 1.65
C ARG A 109 -16.38 8.84 2.84
N VAL A 110 -16.11 7.78 3.62
CA VAL A 110 -16.89 7.45 4.82
C VAL A 110 -16.81 8.59 5.84
N ARG A 111 -15.60 9.08 6.16
CA ARG A 111 -15.43 10.21 7.09
C ARG A 111 -16.17 11.46 6.65
N LYS A 112 -16.13 11.80 5.35
CA LYS A 112 -16.87 12.95 4.80
C LYS A 112 -18.39 12.75 4.89
N ALA A 113 -18.88 11.53 4.64
CA ALA A 113 -20.29 11.21 4.78
C ALA A 113 -20.76 11.33 6.24
N GLU A 114 -19.96 10.85 7.20
CA GLU A 114 -20.22 10.99 8.64
C GLU A 114 -20.23 12.45 9.09
N GLN A 115 -19.24 13.24 8.65
CA GLN A 115 -19.18 14.68 8.94
C GLN A 115 -20.41 15.42 8.41
N LYS A 116 -20.83 15.11 7.18
CA LYS A 116 -22.04 15.70 6.59
C LYS A 116 -23.30 15.28 7.36
N ALA A 117 -23.39 14.01 7.77
CA ALA A 117 -24.52 13.51 8.56
C ALA A 117 -24.59 14.15 9.96
N ARG A 118 -23.43 14.41 10.59
CA ARG A 118 -23.34 15.10 11.88
C ARG A 118 -23.69 16.58 11.77
N ALA A 119 -23.31 17.24 10.68
CA ALA A 119 -23.68 18.64 10.40
C ALA A 119 -25.17 18.81 10.05
N ALA A 120 -25.81 17.76 9.51
CA ALA A 120 -27.22 17.78 9.12
C ALA A 120 -28.20 17.43 10.26
N LYS A 121 -27.72 17.01 11.43
CA LYS A 121 -28.56 16.85 12.63
C LYS A 121 -28.50 18.17 13.42
N PRO A 122 -29.50 19.07 13.30
CA PRO A 122 -29.58 20.23 14.19
C PRO A 122 -29.69 19.73 15.63
N GLN A 123 -28.93 20.34 16.53
CA GLN A 123 -29.07 20.11 17.96
C GLN A 123 -30.48 20.57 18.36
N THR A 124 -31.36 19.61 18.68
CA THR A 124 -32.57 19.88 19.47
C THR A 124 -32.20 20.23 20.89
#